data_AF-A0A183EPK3-F1
#
_entry.id   AF-A0A183EPK3-F1
#
_cell.length_a   1.000
_cell.length_b   1.000
_cell.length_c   1.000
_cell.angle_alpha   90.00
_cell.angle_beta   90.00
_cell.angle_gamma   90.00
#
_symmetry.space_group_name_H-M   'P 1'
#
loop_
_entity.id
_entity.type
_entity.pdbx_description
1 polymer ?
#
loop_
_entity_poly.entity_id
_entity_poly.type
_entity_poly.pdbx_seq_one_letter_code
_entity_poly.pdbx_strand_id
1 'polypeptide(L)'
;MQFCILPPNFFAAAQSFSNVQWLSNIGALVCIACSGVHRELGVHVSRIQSLNLDVISPVEFLIPLSSGNAMINRLFEYDAAKCATWKPVPGCTRFDRQRFIQMKYRDRAFIQKFAEPDLLLTEAFRERDFETAYRALLSPNLTRKPFMRNGPFHQMVLLGTSLSLALADLVMQLRIEIPDMEVMINDCIRSGNADMVAILLRYRPLSSTGRSVQLHPLIACADKTDQKKIAHMVGSLIVLIINNWPTHRLPVRRCIFCTAPRRLLSLTPLVFLADASS
;
A
#
# COMPACT_ATOMS: atom_id res chain seq x y z
N MET A 1 -30.63 4.68 -6.95
CA MET A 1 -29.47 4.79 -6.03
C MET A 1 -28.70 3.49 -6.09
N GLN A 2 -27.62 3.47 -6.85
CA GLN A 2 -27.01 2.27 -7.39
C GLN A 2 -25.64 2.04 -6.70
N PHE A 3 -25.64 1.04 -5.82
CA PHE A 3 -24.55 0.09 -5.56
C PHE A 3 -23.47 0.27 -4.46
N CYS A 4 -23.20 -0.89 -3.83
CA CYS A 4 -21.94 -1.34 -3.21
C CYS A 4 -21.02 -2.07 -4.22
N ILE A 5 -21.25 -1.88 -5.51
CA ILE A 5 -20.56 -2.44 -6.67
C ILE A 5 -20.32 -1.25 -7.59
N LEU A 6 -19.18 -0.62 -7.38
CA LEU A 6 -18.75 0.51 -8.18
C LEU A 6 -18.30 0.04 -9.56
N PRO A 7 -18.22 0.95 -10.54
CA PRO A 7 -17.69 0.63 -11.84
C PRO A 7 -16.36 -0.12 -11.74
N PRO A 8 -16.13 -1.11 -12.61
CA PRO A 8 -15.00 -2.02 -12.52
C PRO A 8 -13.64 -1.29 -12.56
N ASN A 9 -13.56 -0.18 -13.30
CA ASN A 9 -12.37 0.65 -13.47
C ASN A 9 -12.36 1.84 -12.50
N PHE A 10 -11.17 2.14 -11.95
CA PHE A 10 -10.94 3.22 -11.00
C PHE A 10 -11.42 4.58 -11.53
N PHE A 11 -11.10 4.90 -12.79
CA PHE A 11 -11.47 6.18 -13.41
C PHE A 11 -12.98 6.33 -13.62
N ALA A 12 -13.70 5.32 -14.13
CA ALA A 12 -15.16 5.47 -14.25
C ALA A 12 -15.85 5.41 -12.88
N ALA A 13 -15.29 4.72 -11.89
CA ALA A 13 -15.81 4.76 -10.52
C ALA A 13 -15.61 6.13 -9.84
N ALA A 14 -14.51 6.82 -10.15
CA ALA A 14 -14.28 8.20 -9.72
C ALA A 14 -15.15 9.22 -10.48
N GLN A 15 -15.43 8.98 -11.77
CA GLN A 15 -16.25 9.85 -12.62
C GLN A 15 -17.76 9.60 -12.49
N SER A 16 -18.21 8.47 -11.94
CA SER A 16 -19.63 8.23 -11.68
C SER A 16 -20.12 9.12 -10.52
N PHE A 17 -20.73 10.25 -10.87
CA PHE A 17 -21.13 11.31 -9.96
C PHE A 17 -22.21 10.90 -8.96
N SER A 18 -21.90 11.08 -7.67
CA SER A 18 -22.73 11.57 -6.54
C SER A 18 -22.44 10.88 -5.20
N ASN A 19 -21.80 9.70 -5.18
CA ASN A 19 -21.70 8.91 -3.92
C ASN A 19 -20.33 8.26 -3.63
N VAL A 20 -19.32 8.48 -4.47
CA VAL A 20 -18.05 7.74 -4.42
C VAL A 20 -16.91 8.73 -4.24
N GLN A 21 -16.57 8.96 -2.99
CA GLN A 21 -15.62 10.02 -2.63
C GLN A 21 -14.56 9.51 -1.67
N TRP A 22 -14.52 8.20 -1.40
CA TRP A 22 -13.66 7.64 -0.36
C TRP A 22 -12.80 6.52 -0.92
N LEU A 23 -11.49 6.73 -0.83
CA LEU A 23 -10.44 5.83 -1.23
C LEU A 23 -9.95 5.00 -0.05
N SER A 24 -9.94 3.68 -0.20
CA SER A 24 -9.24 2.77 0.69
C SER A 24 -7.85 2.50 0.15
N ASN A 25 -6.86 2.50 1.05
CA ASN A 25 -5.50 2.07 0.73
C ASN A 25 -5.40 0.61 0.24
N ILE A 26 -6.43 -0.21 0.44
CA ILE A 26 -6.55 -1.58 -0.13
C ILE A 26 -6.65 -1.54 -1.66
N GLY A 27 -7.01 -0.40 -2.25
CA GLY A 27 -7.25 -0.22 -3.68
C GLY A 27 -8.73 -0.08 -4.04
N ALA A 28 -9.61 -0.04 -3.04
CA ALA A 28 -11.04 0.07 -3.23
C ALA A 28 -11.53 1.51 -3.14
N LEU A 29 -12.40 1.93 -4.06
CA LEU A 29 -13.26 3.09 -3.84
C LEU A 29 -14.51 2.62 -3.09
N VAL A 30 -15.05 3.44 -2.20
CA VAL A 30 -16.24 3.11 -1.41
C VAL A 30 -17.16 4.31 -1.24
N CYS A 31 -18.44 4.06 -0.96
CA CYS A 31 -19.39 5.12 -0.64
C CYS A 31 -19.21 5.62 0.80
N ILE A 32 -19.80 6.78 1.12
CA ILE A 32 -19.70 7.39 2.46
C ILE A 32 -20.14 6.45 3.60
N ALA A 33 -21.23 5.71 3.42
CA ALA A 33 -21.72 4.82 4.46
C ALA A 33 -20.85 3.55 4.63
N CYS A 34 -20.14 3.11 3.59
CA CYS A 34 -19.11 2.06 3.72
C CYS A 34 -17.80 2.61 4.30
N SER A 35 -17.48 3.87 4.02
CA SER A 35 -16.23 4.48 4.49
C SER A 35 -16.17 4.55 6.02
N GLY A 36 -17.30 4.79 6.70
CA GLY A 36 -17.40 4.70 8.17
C GLY A 36 -17.04 3.30 8.71
N VAL A 37 -17.63 2.26 8.13
CA VAL A 37 -17.34 0.86 8.47
C VAL A 37 -15.86 0.51 8.24
N HIS A 38 -15.27 0.98 7.13
CA HIS A 38 -13.85 0.77 6.84
C HIS A 38 -12.93 1.46 7.88
N ARG A 39 -13.31 2.64 8.38
CA ARG A 39 -12.55 3.31 9.47
C ARG A 39 -12.54 2.47 10.74
N GLU A 40 -13.64 1.79 11.05
CA GLU A 40 -13.77 0.92 12.22
C GLU A 40 -12.93 -0.35 12.14
N LEU A 41 -12.51 -0.78 10.95
CA LEU A 41 -11.55 -1.89 10.81
C LEU A 41 -10.15 -1.52 11.35
N GLY A 42 -9.85 -0.23 11.45
CA GLY A 42 -8.54 0.28 11.84
C GLY A 42 -7.53 0.32 10.69
N VAL A 43 -6.54 1.21 10.83
CA VAL A 43 -5.56 1.56 9.78
C VAL A 43 -4.62 0.42 9.35
N HIS A 44 -4.59 -0.68 10.11
CA HIS A 44 -3.83 -1.88 9.79
C HIS A 44 -4.58 -2.79 8.79
N VAL A 45 -5.90 -2.61 8.66
CA VAL A 45 -6.72 -3.29 7.66
C VAL A 45 -7.07 -2.32 6.53
N SER A 46 -7.73 -1.21 6.84
CA SER A 46 -8.17 -0.22 5.86
C SER A 46 -7.97 1.20 6.38
N ARG A 47 -7.33 2.04 5.58
CA ARG A 47 -7.22 3.48 5.77
C ARG A 47 -8.07 4.16 4.70
N ILE A 48 -8.93 5.07 5.14
CA ILE A 48 -9.87 5.78 4.27
C ILE A 48 -9.44 7.24 4.13
N GLN A 49 -9.36 7.71 2.88
CA GLN A 49 -9.12 9.09 2.51
C GLN A 49 -10.24 9.58 1.59
N SER A 50 -10.68 10.82 1.74
CA SER A 50 -11.61 11.46 0.83
C SER A 50 -10.90 11.96 -0.42
N LEU A 51 -11.37 11.59 -1.61
CA LEU A 51 -10.85 12.12 -2.88
C LEU A 51 -11.03 13.64 -2.99
N ASN A 52 -12.02 14.21 -2.30
CA ASN A 52 -12.37 15.63 -2.39
C ASN A 52 -11.91 16.45 -1.18
N LEU A 53 -11.81 15.83 0.00
CA LEU A 53 -11.56 16.52 1.26
C LEU A 53 -10.14 16.29 1.80
N ASP A 54 -9.47 15.21 1.39
CA ASP A 54 -8.12 14.89 1.86
C ASP A 54 -7.08 15.18 0.77
N VAL A 55 -5.89 15.62 1.19
CA VAL A 55 -4.72 15.68 0.31
C VAL A 55 -4.13 14.27 0.26
N ILE A 56 -4.18 13.64 -0.91
CA ILE A 56 -3.71 12.28 -1.12
C ILE A 56 -2.38 12.35 -1.88
N SER A 57 -1.33 11.74 -1.32
CA SER A 57 -0.01 11.71 -1.94
C SER A 57 0.02 10.77 -3.15
N PRO A 58 0.86 11.02 -4.18
CA PRO A 58 0.96 10.15 -5.35
C PRO A 58 1.22 8.67 -5.03
N VAL A 59 2.03 8.39 -3.99
CA VAL A 59 2.29 7.02 -3.51
C VAL A 59 1.00 6.31 -3.06
N GLU A 60 0.05 7.03 -2.45
CA GLU A 60 -1.21 6.43 -1.98
C GLU A 60 -2.14 6.03 -3.13
N PHE A 61 -1.87 6.50 -4.35
CA PHE A 61 -2.58 6.10 -5.55
C PHE A 61 -1.96 4.89 -6.26
N LEU A 62 -0.77 4.42 -5.87
CA LEU A 62 -0.10 3.30 -6.55
C LEU A 62 -0.95 2.03 -6.57
N ILE A 63 -1.43 1.58 -5.40
CA ILE A 63 -2.28 0.38 -5.29
C ILE A 63 -3.66 0.62 -5.94
N PRO A 64 -4.39 1.72 -5.65
CA PRO A 64 -5.70 1.96 -6.28
C PRO A 64 -5.67 2.05 -7.80
N LEU A 65 -4.67 2.71 -8.38
CA LEU A 65 -4.52 2.80 -9.84
C LEU A 65 -4.12 1.46 -10.46
N SER A 66 -3.39 0.61 -9.74
CA SER A 66 -2.97 -0.72 -10.21
C SER A 66 -4.05 -1.79 -10.04
N SER A 67 -5.11 -1.54 -9.26
CA SER A 67 -6.15 -2.53 -8.95
C SER A 67 -7.54 -2.14 -9.42
N GLY A 68 -8.11 -1.09 -8.82
CA GLY A 68 -9.51 -0.73 -9.00
C GLY A 68 -10.48 -1.77 -8.42
N ASN A 69 -11.76 -1.39 -8.34
CA ASN A 69 -12.77 -2.19 -7.65
C ASN A 69 -13.05 -3.55 -8.29
N ALA A 70 -12.94 -3.69 -9.61
CA ALA A 70 -13.08 -5.00 -10.25
C ALA A 70 -12.06 -6.00 -9.75
N MET A 71 -10.79 -5.60 -9.73
CA MET A 71 -9.72 -6.47 -9.25
C MET A 71 -9.89 -6.75 -7.76
N ILE A 72 -10.16 -5.72 -6.95
CA ILE A 72 -10.40 -5.94 -5.51
C ILE A 72 -11.56 -6.91 -5.26
N ASN A 73 -12.63 -6.85 -6.06
CA ASN A 73 -13.72 -7.82 -5.94
C ASN A 73 -13.29 -9.22 -6.38
N ARG A 74 -12.52 -9.39 -7.46
CA ARG A 74 -11.96 -10.70 -7.84
C ARG A 74 -11.05 -11.29 -6.75
N LEU A 75 -10.30 -10.45 -6.05
CA LEU A 75 -9.38 -10.86 -4.99
C LEU A 75 -10.12 -11.22 -3.69
N PHE A 76 -11.02 -10.34 -3.24
CA PHE A 76 -11.67 -10.44 -1.92
C PHE A 76 -13.07 -11.07 -1.94
N GLU A 77 -13.64 -11.33 -3.11
CA GLU A 77 -14.92 -12.02 -3.31
C GLU A 77 -14.75 -13.23 -4.27
N TYR A 78 -13.60 -13.89 -4.23
CA TYR A 78 -13.28 -15.04 -5.10
C TYR A 78 -14.31 -16.17 -4.96
N ASP A 79 -14.68 -16.52 -3.73
CA ASP A 79 -15.80 -17.43 -3.44
C ASP A 79 -17.13 -16.66 -3.60
N ALA A 80 -17.56 -16.50 -4.86
CA ALA A 80 -18.74 -15.73 -5.22
C ALA A 80 -20.03 -16.32 -4.62
N ALA A 81 -20.13 -17.65 -4.54
CA ALA A 81 -21.29 -18.33 -3.97
C ALA A 81 -21.43 -18.01 -2.47
N LYS A 82 -20.35 -18.12 -1.71
CA LYS A 82 -20.34 -17.75 -0.29
C LYS A 82 -20.54 -16.26 -0.09
N CYS A 83 -19.96 -15.43 -0.96
CA CYS A 83 -20.11 -13.98 -0.93
C CYS A 83 -21.58 -13.56 -1.11
N ALA A 84 -22.29 -14.17 -2.07
CA ALA A 84 -23.68 -13.83 -2.39
C ALA A 84 -24.63 -13.97 -1.19
N THR A 85 -24.37 -14.91 -0.27
CA THR A 85 -25.16 -15.09 0.96
C THR A 85 -25.09 -13.91 1.92
N TRP A 86 -23.98 -13.15 1.90
CA TRP A 86 -23.70 -12.08 2.87
C TRP A 86 -23.65 -10.70 2.23
N LYS A 87 -23.65 -10.62 0.90
CA LYS A 87 -23.44 -9.36 0.17
C LYS A 87 -24.59 -8.39 0.44
N PRO A 88 -24.32 -7.19 1.00
CA PRO A 88 -25.37 -6.27 1.39
C PRO A 88 -26.14 -5.75 0.17
N VAL A 89 -27.47 -5.72 0.29
CA VAL A 89 -28.39 -5.15 -0.70
C VAL A 89 -28.65 -3.66 -0.43
N PRO A 90 -29.14 -2.88 -1.41
CA PRO A 90 -29.57 -1.50 -1.17
C PRO A 90 -30.60 -1.43 -0.03
N GLY A 91 -30.43 -0.46 0.89
CA GLY A 91 -31.30 -0.32 2.06
C GLY A 91 -30.95 -1.22 3.25
N CYS A 92 -29.91 -2.07 3.14
CA CYS A 92 -29.43 -2.86 4.27
C CYS A 92 -29.02 -1.99 5.47
N THR A 93 -29.08 -2.58 6.66
CA THR A 93 -28.71 -1.88 7.88
C THR A 93 -27.20 -1.62 7.93
N ARG A 94 -26.79 -0.68 8.77
CA ARG A 94 -25.35 -0.49 9.07
C ARG A 94 -24.72 -1.78 9.60
N PHE A 95 -25.46 -2.59 10.34
CA PHE A 95 -24.97 -3.84 10.91
C PHE A 95 -24.66 -4.88 9.82
N ASP A 96 -25.55 -5.06 8.84
CA ASP A 96 -25.33 -5.99 7.72
C ASP A 96 -24.08 -5.61 6.92
N ARG A 97 -23.92 -4.31 6.66
CA ARG A 97 -22.74 -3.75 6.00
C ARG A 97 -21.47 -3.98 6.81
N GLN A 98 -21.51 -3.72 8.12
CA GLN A 98 -20.39 -3.95 9.03
C GLN A 98 -19.93 -5.40 8.98
N ARG A 99 -20.89 -6.34 9.08
CA ARG A 99 -20.63 -7.77 9.05
C ARG A 99 -19.95 -8.19 7.75
N PHE A 100 -20.51 -7.80 6.60
CA PHE A 100 -19.93 -8.16 5.31
C PHE A 100 -18.54 -7.58 5.10
N ILE A 101 -18.34 -6.30 5.40
CA ILE A 101 -17.04 -5.63 5.19
C ILE A 101 -15.96 -6.22 6.11
N GLN A 102 -16.31 -6.60 7.34
CA GLN A 102 -15.40 -7.34 8.22
C GLN A 102 -15.01 -8.70 7.64
N MET A 103 -16.00 -9.49 7.22
CA MET A 103 -15.74 -10.80 6.60
C MET A 103 -14.87 -10.68 5.34
N LYS A 104 -15.14 -9.66 4.51
CA LYS A 104 -14.43 -9.41 3.26
C LYS A 104 -12.97 -9.02 3.51
N TYR A 105 -12.69 -7.96 4.27
CA TYR A 105 -11.34 -7.37 4.31
C TYR A 105 -10.51 -7.78 5.54
N ARG A 106 -11.13 -7.90 6.72
CA ARG A 106 -10.42 -8.29 7.95
C ARG A 106 -10.23 -9.79 8.00
N ASP A 107 -11.32 -10.53 7.88
CA ASP A 107 -11.32 -11.99 8.07
C ASP A 107 -10.93 -12.73 6.79
N ARG A 108 -10.88 -12.02 5.65
CA ARG A 108 -10.54 -12.54 4.31
C ARG A 108 -11.33 -13.82 3.98
N ALA A 109 -12.61 -13.85 4.35
CA ALA A 109 -13.41 -15.06 4.39
C ALA A 109 -13.75 -15.66 3.01
N PHE A 110 -13.53 -14.90 1.94
CA PHE A 110 -13.90 -15.26 0.56
C PHE A 110 -12.72 -15.24 -0.41
N ILE A 111 -11.47 -15.13 0.07
CA ILE A 111 -10.28 -15.14 -0.80
C ILE A 111 -10.00 -16.57 -1.30
N GLN A 112 -9.28 -16.66 -2.43
CA GLN A 112 -8.71 -17.93 -2.89
C GLN A 112 -7.62 -18.41 -1.91
N LYS A 113 -7.62 -19.72 -1.61
CA LYS A 113 -6.56 -20.36 -0.83
C LYS A 113 -5.59 -21.07 -1.75
N PHE A 114 -4.30 -21.05 -1.42
CA PHE A 114 -3.24 -21.70 -2.17
C PHE A 114 -2.45 -22.66 -1.28
N ALA A 115 -2.06 -23.80 -1.83
CA ALA A 115 -1.13 -24.71 -1.18
C ALA A 115 0.29 -24.13 -1.13
N GLU A 116 0.74 -23.50 -2.23
CA GLU A 116 2.09 -22.95 -2.39
C GLU A 116 2.07 -21.45 -2.73
N PRO A 117 1.69 -20.56 -1.80
CA PRO A 117 1.64 -19.12 -2.05
C PRO A 117 3.02 -18.50 -2.35
N ASP A 118 4.11 -19.08 -1.83
CA ASP A 118 5.46 -18.58 -2.07
C ASP A 118 5.90 -18.73 -3.53
N LEU A 119 5.55 -19.86 -4.17
CA LEU A 119 5.84 -20.11 -5.58
C LEU A 119 5.03 -19.15 -6.46
N LEU A 120 3.73 -19.00 -6.17
CA LEU A 120 2.86 -18.07 -6.88
C LEU A 120 3.36 -16.63 -6.79
N LEU A 121 3.76 -16.19 -5.59
CA LEU A 121 4.29 -14.84 -5.38
C LEU A 121 5.62 -14.63 -6.10
N THR A 122 6.50 -15.64 -6.06
CA THR A 122 7.78 -15.62 -6.76
C THR A 122 7.60 -15.40 -8.25
N GLU A 123 6.68 -16.14 -8.87
CA GLU A 123 6.41 -16.00 -10.30
C GLU A 123 5.76 -14.65 -10.62
N ALA A 124 4.80 -14.22 -9.81
CA ALA A 124 4.16 -12.92 -9.97
C ALA A 124 5.17 -11.76 -9.88
N PHE A 125 6.20 -11.85 -9.03
CA PHE A 125 7.26 -10.84 -8.98
C PHE A 125 8.14 -10.82 -10.23
N ARG A 126 8.43 -11.97 -10.84
CA ARG A 126 9.22 -12.05 -12.08
C ARG A 126 8.45 -11.47 -13.26
N GLU A 127 7.19 -11.87 -13.39
CA GLU A 127 6.31 -11.44 -14.49
C GLU A 127 5.73 -10.04 -14.26
N ARG A 128 5.95 -9.47 -13.06
CA ARG A 128 5.35 -8.21 -12.59
C ARG A 128 3.82 -8.27 -12.66
N ASP A 129 3.22 -9.42 -12.34
CA ASP A 129 1.77 -9.57 -12.27
C ASP A 129 1.24 -9.06 -10.93
N PHE A 130 0.67 -7.87 -10.93
CA PHE A 130 0.12 -7.23 -9.73
C PHE A 130 -1.04 -7.99 -9.12
N GLU A 131 -1.98 -8.48 -9.93
CA GLU A 131 -3.17 -9.16 -9.42
C GLU A 131 -2.78 -10.49 -8.76
N THR A 132 -1.92 -11.27 -9.42
CA THR A 132 -1.46 -12.56 -8.88
C THR A 132 -0.57 -12.37 -7.65
N ALA A 133 0.30 -11.36 -7.63
CA ALA A 133 1.08 -11.03 -6.44
C ALA A 133 0.18 -10.64 -5.27
N TYR A 134 -0.82 -9.77 -5.49
CA TYR A 134 -1.78 -9.39 -4.45
C TYR A 134 -2.53 -10.63 -3.94
N ARG A 135 -3.00 -11.49 -4.84
CA ARG A 135 -3.69 -12.73 -4.48
C ARG A 135 -2.83 -13.64 -3.59
N ALA A 136 -1.54 -13.82 -3.92
CA ALA A 136 -0.61 -14.61 -3.12
C ALA A 136 -0.33 -13.96 -1.76
N LEU A 137 -0.16 -12.62 -1.72
CA LEU A 137 0.09 -11.84 -0.49
C LEU A 137 -1.09 -11.84 0.49
N LEU A 138 -2.31 -12.12 0.03
CA LEU A 138 -3.48 -12.29 0.89
C LEU A 138 -3.47 -13.63 1.66
N SER A 139 -2.65 -14.60 1.22
CA SER A 139 -2.54 -15.92 1.85
C SER A 139 -1.93 -15.84 3.26
N PRO A 140 -2.50 -16.53 4.26
CA PRO A 140 -1.93 -16.57 5.61
C PRO A 140 -0.66 -17.44 5.71
N ASN A 141 -0.38 -18.29 4.72
CA ASN A 141 0.70 -19.29 4.75
C ASN A 141 2.00 -18.82 4.07
N LEU A 142 2.16 -17.53 3.83
CA LEU A 142 3.34 -16.98 3.16
C LEU A 142 4.58 -17.08 4.08
N THR A 143 5.70 -17.52 3.54
CA THR A 143 6.98 -17.56 4.29
C THR A 143 7.85 -16.33 3.99
N ARG A 144 9.04 -16.24 4.59
CA ARG A 144 9.99 -15.14 4.35
C ARG A 144 10.85 -15.34 3.10
N LYS A 145 10.82 -16.53 2.49
CA LYS A 145 11.64 -16.90 1.33
C LYS A 145 11.53 -15.95 0.13
N PRO A 146 10.34 -15.45 -0.29
CA PRO A 146 10.25 -14.57 -1.45
C PRO A 146 10.87 -13.17 -1.25
N PHE A 147 11.23 -12.81 -0.02
CA PHE A 147 11.71 -11.47 0.36
C PHE A 147 13.18 -11.42 0.78
N MET A 148 13.99 -12.42 0.42
CA MET A 148 15.42 -12.44 0.74
C MET A 148 16.22 -11.54 -0.21
N ARG A 149 17.42 -11.12 0.20
CA ARG A 149 18.35 -10.45 -0.71
C ARG A 149 18.59 -11.29 -1.97
N ASN A 150 18.58 -10.65 -3.12
CA ASN A 150 18.71 -11.26 -4.46
C ASN A 150 17.58 -12.23 -4.83
N GLY A 151 16.55 -12.35 -3.99
CA GLY A 151 15.34 -13.06 -4.31
C GLY A 151 14.43 -12.30 -5.28
N PRO A 152 13.28 -12.89 -5.65
CA PRO A 152 12.36 -12.34 -6.64
C PRO A 152 11.84 -10.94 -6.26
N PHE A 153 11.52 -10.71 -4.99
CA PHE A 153 11.11 -9.38 -4.53
C PHE A 153 12.22 -8.34 -4.71
N HIS A 154 13.47 -8.69 -4.35
CA HIS A 154 14.60 -7.77 -4.48
C HIS A 154 14.84 -7.41 -5.95
N GLN A 155 14.83 -8.42 -6.84
CA GLN A 155 14.96 -8.20 -8.28
C GLN A 155 13.85 -7.30 -8.82
N MET A 156 12.59 -7.56 -8.42
CA MET A 156 11.44 -6.74 -8.80
C MET A 156 11.57 -5.28 -8.34
N VAL A 157 12.06 -5.07 -7.11
CA VAL A 157 12.34 -3.75 -6.50
C VAL A 157 13.39 -2.97 -7.30
N LEU A 158 14.46 -3.63 -7.75
CA LEU A 158 15.54 -2.98 -8.49
C LEU A 158 15.13 -2.52 -9.91
N LEU A 159 14.06 -3.09 -10.50
CA LEU A 159 13.57 -2.66 -11.81
C LEU A 159 13.00 -1.24 -11.82
N GLY A 160 12.47 -0.77 -10.69
CA GLY A 160 11.99 0.61 -10.53
C GLY A 160 10.83 1.04 -11.44
N THR A 161 10.07 0.10 -12.00
CA THR A 161 8.89 0.41 -12.81
C THR A 161 7.71 0.91 -11.95
N SER A 162 6.70 1.54 -12.55
CA SER A 162 5.47 1.94 -11.84
C SER A 162 4.80 0.77 -11.12
N LEU A 163 4.83 -0.40 -11.73
CA LEU A 163 4.27 -1.63 -11.16
C LEU A 163 5.13 -2.19 -10.02
N SER A 164 6.46 -2.08 -10.14
CA SER A 164 7.37 -2.42 -9.04
C SER A 164 7.12 -1.55 -7.81
N LEU A 165 6.89 -0.25 -7.99
CA LEU A 165 6.54 0.68 -6.91
C LEU A 165 5.21 0.27 -6.24
N ALA A 166 4.18 -0.05 -7.03
CA ALA A 166 2.89 -0.49 -6.48
C ALA A 166 2.99 -1.82 -5.73
N LEU A 167 3.73 -2.80 -6.25
CA LEU A 167 3.98 -4.08 -5.59
C LEU A 167 4.76 -3.90 -4.28
N ALA A 168 5.79 -3.05 -4.29
CA ALA A 168 6.54 -2.74 -3.07
C ALA A 168 5.67 -2.05 -2.03
N ASP A 169 4.86 -1.04 -2.41
CA ASP A 169 3.94 -0.37 -1.49
C ASP A 169 2.92 -1.36 -0.90
N LEU A 170 2.42 -2.30 -1.71
CA LEU A 170 1.52 -3.35 -1.24
C LEU A 170 2.18 -4.25 -0.19
N VAL A 171 3.38 -4.77 -0.45
CA VAL A 171 4.13 -5.61 0.50
C VAL A 171 4.38 -4.85 1.81
N MET A 172 4.77 -3.59 1.71
CA MET A 172 5.05 -2.73 2.86
C MET A 172 3.79 -2.42 3.68
N GLN A 173 2.67 -2.16 3.01
CA GLN A 173 1.37 -1.90 3.63
C GLN A 173 0.85 -3.10 4.41
N LEU A 174 1.05 -4.31 3.89
CA LEU A 174 0.67 -5.57 4.55
C LEU A 174 1.57 -5.92 5.76
N ARG A 175 2.58 -5.10 6.05
CA ARG A 175 3.50 -5.27 7.19
C ARG A 175 4.26 -6.59 7.19
N ILE A 176 4.48 -7.16 6.01
CA ILE A 176 5.28 -8.38 5.87
C ILE A 176 6.73 -8.07 6.25
N GLU A 177 7.34 -8.99 6.98
CA GLU A 177 8.73 -8.87 7.41
C GLU A 177 9.68 -9.20 6.26
N ILE A 178 10.67 -8.32 6.06
CA ILE A 178 11.70 -8.46 5.02
C ILE A 178 13.04 -8.51 5.76
N PRO A 179 13.71 -9.68 5.82
CA PRO A 179 14.93 -9.86 6.61
C PRO A 179 16.07 -8.92 6.24
N ASP A 180 16.37 -8.77 4.94
CA ASP A 180 17.54 -8.02 4.44
C ASP A 180 17.19 -6.61 3.93
N MET A 181 16.16 -5.98 4.52
CA MET A 181 15.60 -4.74 4.00
C MET A 181 16.62 -3.60 3.88
N GLU A 182 17.48 -3.39 4.87
CA GLU A 182 18.48 -2.32 4.83
C GLU A 182 19.46 -2.50 3.66
N VAL A 183 19.80 -3.75 3.35
CA VAL A 183 20.64 -4.07 2.20
C VAL A 183 19.91 -3.76 0.89
N MET A 184 18.63 -4.13 0.78
CA MET A 184 17.81 -3.80 -0.40
C MET A 184 17.67 -2.29 -0.59
N ILE A 185 17.49 -1.53 0.50
CA ILE A 185 17.42 -0.07 0.45
C ILE A 185 18.75 0.49 -0.07
N ASN A 186 19.89 0.01 0.44
CA ASN A 186 21.20 0.44 -0.06
C ASN A 186 21.39 0.13 -1.56
N ASP A 187 20.89 -1.02 -2.04
CA ASP A 187 20.97 -1.37 -3.46
C ASP A 187 20.05 -0.45 -4.30
N CYS A 188 18.88 -0.04 -3.80
CA CYS A 188 18.03 0.99 -4.43
C CYS A 188 18.67 2.38 -4.43
N ILE A 189 19.40 2.73 -3.36
CA ILE A 189 20.16 3.98 -3.30
C ILE A 189 21.20 3.98 -4.40
N ARG A 190 22.01 2.91 -4.51
CA ARG A 190 23.03 2.77 -5.56
C ARG A 190 22.46 2.88 -6.97
N SER A 191 21.24 2.38 -7.19
CA SER A 191 20.56 2.48 -8.48
C SER A 191 19.86 3.82 -8.72
N GLY A 192 19.95 4.77 -7.78
CA GLY A 192 19.31 6.09 -7.89
C GLY A 192 17.77 6.06 -7.81
N ASN A 193 17.17 4.97 -7.35
CA ASN A 193 15.72 4.81 -7.31
C ASN A 193 15.11 5.43 -6.04
N ALA A 194 14.99 6.76 -6.07
CA ALA A 194 14.54 7.55 -4.93
C ALA A 194 13.10 7.21 -4.47
N ASP A 195 12.19 6.91 -5.40
CA ASP A 195 10.79 6.60 -5.09
C ASP A 195 10.66 5.25 -4.37
N MET A 196 11.44 4.25 -4.81
CA MET A 196 11.48 2.96 -4.15
C MET A 196 12.06 3.05 -2.73
N VAL A 197 13.13 3.84 -2.54
CA VAL A 197 13.67 4.12 -1.20
C VAL A 197 12.61 4.74 -0.29
N ALA A 198 11.83 5.71 -0.80
CA ALA A 198 10.75 6.33 -0.04
C ALA A 198 9.67 5.32 0.38
N ILE A 199 9.27 4.42 -0.54
CA ILE A 199 8.27 3.38 -0.27
C ILE A 199 8.76 2.39 0.81
N LEU A 200 10.00 1.91 0.69
CA LEU A 200 10.57 0.95 1.65
C LEU A 200 10.72 1.55 3.06
N LEU A 201 10.93 2.87 3.17
CA LEU A 201 11.03 3.57 4.45
C LEU A 201 9.67 3.97 5.04
N ARG A 202 8.62 4.13 4.23
CA ARG A 202 7.32 4.73 4.61
C ARG A 202 6.67 4.11 5.84
N TYR A 203 6.74 2.79 5.97
CA TYR A 203 6.00 2.05 7.00
C TYR A 203 6.89 1.51 8.11
N ARG A 204 8.19 1.80 8.13
CA ARG A 204 9.09 1.18 9.12
C ARG A 204 9.18 1.99 10.41
N PRO A 205 9.28 1.31 11.57
CA PRO A 205 9.78 1.96 12.77
C PRO A 205 11.24 2.34 12.51
N LEU A 206 11.56 3.60 12.70
CA LEU A 206 12.90 4.17 12.53
C LEU A 206 13.50 4.31 13.93
N SER A 207 14.75 3.89 14.14
CA SER A 207 15.45 4.00 15.43
C SER A 207 16.83 4.62 15.23
N SER A 208 17.31 5.27 16.29
CA SER A 208 18.70 5.67 16.47
C SER A 208 19.57 4.53 17.03
N THR A 209 18.98 3.47 17.59
CA THR A 209 19.69 2.30 18.18
C THR A 209 18.96 0.98 17.91
N GLY A 210 19.52 0.11 17.05
CA GLY A 210 19.23 -1.33 16.90
C GLY A 210 17.84 -1.81 16.38
N ARG A 211 17.85 -2.88 15.55
CA ARG A 211 16.72 -3.62 14.91
C ARG A 211 15.84 -2.89 13.89
N SER A 212 15.94 -1.58 13.76
CA SER A 212 15.30 -0.79 12.70
C SER A 212 16.31 -0.35 11.64
N VAL A 213 15.82 0.06 10.48
CA VAL A 213 16.61 0.74 9.46
C VAL A 213 17.24 2.01 10.03
N GLN A 214 18.57 2.12 9.97
CA GLN A 214 19.31 3.29 10.43
C GLN A 214 19.43 4.31 9.29
N LEU A 215 19.04 5.57 9.54
CA LEU A 215 19.00 6.57 8.46
C LEU A 215 20.37 7.18 8.14
N HIS A 216 21.25 7.35 9.14
CA HIS A 216 22.60 7.91 8.92
C HIS A 216 23.45 7.06 7.96
N PRO A 217 23.52 5.71 8.09
CA PRO A 217 24.19 4.86 7.11
C PRO A 217 23.64 5.00 5.69
N LEU A 218 22.32 5.19 5.54
CA LEU A 218 21.69 5.38 4.23
C LEU A 218 22.09 6.72 3.59
N ILE A 219 22.17 7.81 4.38
CA ILE A 219 22.66 9.11 3.90
C ILE A 219 24.11 8.97 3.45
N ALA A 220 24.96 8.36 4.28
CA ALA A 220 26.36 8.12 3.92
C ALA A 220 26.50 7.24 2.67
N CYS A 221 25.62 6.26 2.48
CA CYS A 221 25.57 5.48 1.23
C CYS A 221 25.19 6.37 0.05
N ALA A 222 24.15 7.19 0.18
CA ALA A 222 23.69 8.08 -0.88
C ALA A 222 24.78 9.08 -1.30
N ASP A 223 25.46 9.71 -0.34
CA ASP A 223 26.58 10.63 -0.60
C ASP A 223 27.74 9.93 -1.31
N LYS A 224 28.12 8.73 -0.85
CA LYS A 224 29.18 7.92 -1.49
C LYS A 224 28.84 7.51 -2.93
N THR A 225 27.55 7.41 -3.26
CA THR A 225 27.06 7.05 -4.60
C THR A 225 26.63 8.25 -5.44
N ASP A 226 26.92 9.49 -4.99
CA ASP A 226 26.52 10.76 -5.62
C ASP A 226 24.99 10.95 -5.79
N GLN A 227 24.20 10.32 -4.92
CA GLN A 227 22.73 10.36 -4.95
C GLN A 227 22.18 11.47 -4.06
N LYS A 228 22.53 12.72 -4.37
CA LYS A 228 22.21 13.90 -3.54
C LYS A 228 20.71 14.08 -3.27
N LYS A 229 19.85 13.77 -4.26
CA LYS A 229 18.38 13.82 -4.10
C LYS A 229 17.92 12.85 -3.00
N ILE A 230 18.51 11.65 -2.97
CA ILE A 230 18.17 10.62 -1.99
C ILE A 230 18.73 11.01 -0.61
N ALA A 231 19.98 11.49 -0.54
CA ALA A 231 20.57 11.97 0.71
C ALA A 231 19.72 13.07 1.36
N HIS A 232 19.28 14.06 0.57
CA HIS A 232 18.39 15.13 1.04
C HIS A 232 17.02 14.61 1.50
N MET A 233 16.42 13.69 0.74
CA MET A 233 15.14 13.07 1.08
C MET A 233 15.23 12.31 2.42
N VAL A 234 16.25 11.46 2.58
CA VAL A 234 16.46 10.69 3.81
C VAL A 234 16.81 11.61 4.99
N GLY A 235 17.61 12.66 4.77
CA GLY A 235 17.91 13.68 5.78
C GLY A 235 16.65 14.43 6.26
N SER A 236 15.75 14.77 5.34
CA SER A 236 14.46 15.40 5.68
C SER A 236 13.59 14.50 6.56
N LEU A 237 13.65 13.18 6.34
CA LEU A 237 12.96 12.21 7.20
C LEU A 237 13.52 12.19 8.62
N ILE A 238 14.84 12.27 8.81
CA ILE A 238 15.46 12.37 10.15
C ILE A 238 14.89 13.55 10.93
N VAL A 239 14.85 14.72 10.30
CA VAL A 239 14.32 15.95 10.94
C VAL A 239 12.85 15.78 11.33
N LEU A 240 12.04 15.19 10.45
CA LEU A 240 10.64 14.90 10.75
C LEU A 240 10.46 13.91 11.91
N ILE A 241 11.30 12.89 12.01
CA ILE A 241 11.26 11.89 13.10
C ILE A 241 11.59 12.54 14.43
N ILE A 242 12.65 13.35 14.47
CA ILE A 242 13.10 14.07 15.67
C ILE A 242 12.02 15.05 16.12
N ASN A 243 11.50 15.86 15.20
CA ASN A 243 10.52 16.91 15.51
C ASN A 243 9.13 16.37 15.88
N ASN A 244 8.79 15.14 15.49
CA ASN A 244 7.51 14.50 15.84
C ASN A 244 7.63 13.52 17.03
N TRP A 245 8.78 13.41 17.69
CA TRP A 245 8.93 12.59 18.89
C TRP A 245 8.44 13.36 20.13
N PRO A 246 7.32 12.96 20.78
CA PRO A 246 6.83 13.68 21.94
C PRO A 246 7.74 13.38 23.15
N THR A 247 8.18 14.43 23.84
CA THR A 247 8.99 14.38 25.07
C THR A 247 8.24 13.81 26.30
N HIS A 248 7.03 13.25 26.16
CA HIS A 248 6.31 12.65 27.28
C HIS A 248 5.74 11.26 26.93
N ARG A 249 6.04 10.31 27.83
CA ARG A 249 5.72 8.88 27.77
C ARG A 249 4.25 8.63 27.42
N LEU A 250 4.00 7.99 26.28
CA LEU A 250 2.84 7.11 26.06
C LEU A 250 3.28 5.91 25.20
N PRO A 251 2.83 4.68 25.50
CA PRO A 251 3.26 3.50 24.78
C PRO A 251 2.54 3.38 23.43
N VAL A 252 3.15 2.59 22.54
CA VAL A 252 2.65 2.09 21.24
C VAL A 252 3.01 2.94 20.01
N ARG A 253 4.15 2.55 19.41
CA ARG A 253 4.48 2.52 17.97
C ARG A 253 3.52 3.30 17.05
N ARG A 254 3.76 4.60 16.84
CA ARG A 254 3.10 5.40 15.79
C ARG A 254 4.02 5.59 14.58
N CYS A 255 3.49 5.31 13.39
CA CYS A 255 4.17 5.48 12.11
C CYS A 255 4.26 6.99 11.81
N ILE A 256 5.47 7.50 11.59
CA ILE A 256 5.78 8.94 11.52
C ILE A 256 5.11 9.63 10.31
N PHE A 257 4.81 8.86 9.26
CA PHE A 257 4.07 9.32 8.10
C PHE A 257 2.56 9.53 8.32
N CYS A 258 1.99 9.11 9.45
CA CYS A 258 0.57 9.31 9.75
C CYS A 258 0.27 10.61 10.52
N THR A 259 1.28 11.36 10.97
CA THR A 259 1.06 12.54 11.85
C THR A 259 1.85 13.79 11.47
N ALA A 260 2.65 13.79 10.39
CA ALA A 260 3.39 15.00 10.01
C ALA A 260 2.43 16.14 9.58
N PRO A 261 2.61 17.37 10.08
CA PRO A 261 1.77 18.51 9.70
C PRO A 261 1.95 18.92 8.23
N ARG A 262 0.93 18.61 7.43
CA ARG A 262 0.25 19.36 6.33
C ARG A 262 1.02 20.27 5.34
N ARG A 263 2.35 20.42 5.29
CA ARG A 263 2.96 21.43 4.38
C ARG A 263 4.18 21.08 3.50
N LEU A 264 4.79 19.88 3.53
CA LEU A 264 6.12 19.72 2.90
C LEU A 264 6.37 18.48 2.02
N LEU A 265 5.33 17.84 1.46
CA LEU A 265 5.52 16.86 0.38
C LEU A 265 4.93 17.38 -0.94
N SER A 266 5.43 18.52 -1.42
CA SER A 266 5.35 18.86 -2.84
C SER A 266 6.44 18.10 -3.58
N LEU A 267 6.25 16.78 -3.73
CA LEU A 267 6.90 16.09 -4.84
C LEU A 267 6.22 16.61 -6.11
N THR A 268 7.02 17.09 -7.05
CA THR A 268 6.56 17.57 -8.36
C THR A 268 5.49 16.63 -8.93
N PRO A 269 4.39 17.15 -9.49
CA PRO A 269 3.36 16.30 -10.07
C PRO A 269 4.00 15.47 -11.18
N LEU A 270 3.97 14.15 -11.02
CA LEU A 270 4.14 13.22 -12.13
C LEU A 270 3.00 13.52 -13.10
N VAL A 271 3.34 14.22 -14.17
CA VAL A 271 2.52 14.33 -15.37
C VAL A 271 2.44 12.92 -15.94
N PHE A 272 1.43 12.15 -15.53
CA PHE A 272 0.96 11.00 -16.29
C PHE A 272 0.23 11.55 -17.51
N LEU A 273 1.00 11.97 -18.53
CA LEU A 273 0.47 12.04 -19.88
C LEU A 273 0.24 10.59 -20.31
N ALA A 274 -1.03 10.22 -20.36
CA ALA A 274 -1.47 9.09 -21.15
C ALA A 274 -1.17 9.45 -22.61
N ASP A 275 -0.14 8.82 -23.19
CA ASP A 275 -0.04 8.71 -24.64
C ASP A 275 -1.18 7.84 -25.12
N ALA A 276 -2.30 8.49 -25.43
CA ALA A 276 -3.29 7.96 -26.36
C ALA A 276 -2.82 8.32 -27.77
N SER A 277 -2.05 7.44 -28.39
CA SER A 277 -1.80 7.47 -29.83
C SER A 277 -1.64 6.06 -30.39
N SER A 278 -2.77 5.41 -30.69
CA SER A 278 -3.13 4.81 -31.98
C SER A 278 -4.45 4.03 -31.85
#